data_AF-A0A0P9MEZ4-F1
#
_entry.id   AF-A0A0P9MEZ4-F1
#
_cell.length_a   1.000
_cell.length_b   1.000
_cell.length_c   1.000
_cell.angle_alpha   90.00
_cell.angle_beta   90.00
_cell.angle_gamma   90.00
#
_symmetry.space_group_name_H-M   'P 1'
#
loop_
_entity.id
_entity.type
_entity.pdbx_description
1 polymer ?
#
loop_
_entity_poly.entity_id
_entity_poly.type
_entity_poly.pdbx_seq_one_letter_code
_entity_poly.pdbx_strand_id
1 'polypeptide(L)'
;FRVSLEDFEDSPEVVQSGLYKHVYTAEYGQFGGNPVGAIIANYFFSPSAPDVKTMQYVSSVACMAHAPFIAAAGANFFGLEQFTGLPDLKDLSDHFEGPQFAKWQSFRQQEDARYLALTVPRFLLRSPYEPEENPVKTFAYKENVANSHEHYLWGNTAYAFATKLTDSFAKFRWCPNIIGPLSGGAVEDLPLHRFHSMGEIETKIPTEVLVSDRREYELAEEGFIALTMRKGSDNAAFFSASSVQKPKFFGNHLDGKIAELNYRLGTQLPYMMIVNRLAHYLKVLQREQIGSWKERADLESQLNKWIRQYIADQENPSAEVRGRRPLRSAQIIVSDVEGDPGWYRVSLNIRPHFKYMGADFTLSLVGKMEKE
;
A
#
# COMPACT_ATOMS: atom_id res chain seq x y z
N PHE A 1 -17.82 -11.95 4.01
CA PHE A 1 -17.75 -12.30 2.57
C PHE A 1 -16.39 -12.93 2.32
N ARG A 2 -16.32 -14.15 1.76
CA ARG A 2 -15.05 -14.79 1.39
C ARG A 2 -14.84 -14.49 -0.10
N VAL A 3 -13.76 -13.78 -0.44
CA VAL A 3 -13.37 -13.66 -1.84
C VAL A 3 -12.91 -15.04 -2.29
N SER A 4 -13.68 -15.68 -3.17
CA SER A 4 -13.34 -16.97 -3.79
C SER A 4 -13.11 -16.75 -5.28
N LEU A 5 -12.16 -17.47 -5.86
CA LEU A 5 -11.97 -17.49 -7.31
C LEU A 5 -13.24 -17.98 -8.03
N GLU A 6 -13.97 -18.90 -7.40
CA GLU A 6 -15.23 -19.47 -7.91
C GLU A 6 -16.27 -18.39 -8.21
N ASP A 7 -16.43 -17.38 -7.34
CA ASP A 7 -17.38 -16.27 -7.55
C ASP A 7 -17.07 -15.47 -8.83
N PHE A 8 -15.78 -15.34 -9.16
CA PHE A 8 -15.35 -14.68 -10.39
C PHE A 8 -15.44 -15.58 -11.62
N GLU A 9 -15.29 -16.89 -11.47
CA GLU A 9 -15.41 -17.85 -12.58
C GLU A 9 -16.86 -18.15 -12.95
N ASP A 10 -17.76 -18.14 -11.97
CA ASP A 10 -19.20 -18.30 -12.16
C ASP A 10 -19.87 -17.03 -12.73
N SER A 11 -19.24 -15.87 -12.51
CA SER A 11 -19.72 -14.58 -13.03
C SER A 11 -19.30 -14.38 -14.49
N PRO A 12 -20.23 -14.02 -15.40
CA PRO A 12 -19.89 -13.73 -16.80
C PRO A 12 -18.87 -12.59 -16.95
N GLU A 13 -18.96 -11.59 -16.07
CA GLU A 13 -18.10 -10.42 -16.05
C GLU A 13 -17.77 -10.01 -14.60
N VAL A 14 -16.62 -9.35 -14.40
CA VAL A 14 -16.17 -8.87 -13.09
C VAL A 14 -17.21 -7.96 -12.42
N VAL A 15 -17.94 -7.15 -13.20
CA VAL A 15 -18.99 -6.24 -12.70
C VAL A 15 -20.23 -6.95 -12.16
N GLN A 16 -20.34 -8.27 -12.39
CA GLN A 16 -21.44 -9.10 -11.90
C GLN A 16 -21.04 -9.95 -10.68
N SER A 17 -19.76 -9.93 -10.28
CA SER A 17 -19.25 -10.66 -9.13
C SER A 17 -19.84 -10.18 -7.81
N GLY A 18 -19.88 -11.08 -6.82
CA GLY A 18 -20.31 -10.75 -5.46
C GLY A 18 -19.41 -9.68 -4.83
N LEU A 19 -18.10 -9.74 -5.06
CA LEU A 19 -17.18 -8.71 -4.53
C LEU A 19 -17.50 -7.32 -5.13
N TYR A 20 -17.71 -7.24 -6.44
CA TYR A 20 -18.08 -5.98 -7.08
C TYR A 20 -19.39 -5.41 -6.54
N LYS A 21 -20.38 -6.28 -6.29
CA LYS A 21 -21.64 -5.85 -5.68
C LYS A 21 -21.43 -5.20 -4.31
N HIS A 22 -20.60 -5.80 -3.46
CA HIS A 22 -20.35 -5.29 -2.11
C HIS A 22 -19.47 -4.04 -2.08
N VAL A 23 -18.45 -3.95 -2.92
CA VAL A 23 -17.47 -2.87 -2.88
C VAL A 23 -17.91 -1.67 -3.73
N TYR A 24 -18.39 -1.95 -4.95
CA TYR A 24 -18.78 -0.90 -5.90
C TYR A 24 -20.27 -0.62 -5.81
N THR A 25 -21.13 -1.60 -6.10
CA THR A 25 -22.56 -1.35 -6.35
C THR A 25 -23.29 -0.84 -5.11
N ALA A 26 -23.06 -1.46 -3.95
CA ALA A 26 -23.72 -1.12 -2.69
C ALA A 26 -23.28 0.24 -2.13
N GLU A 27 -22.07 0.70 -2.47
CA GLU A 27 -21.46 1.89 -1.86
C GLU A 27 -21.09 2.95 -2.91
N TYR A 28 -19.95 2.82 -3.60
CA TYR A 28 -19.45 3.85 -4.54
C TYR A 28 -20.42 4.16 -5.69
N GLY A 29 -21.12 3.14 -6.19
CA GLY A 29 -22.14 3.22 -7.23
C GLY A 29 -23.50 3.68 -6.72
N GLN A 30 -23.76 3.60 -5.41
CA GLN A 30 -25.06 3.90 -4.81
C GLN A 30 -25.21 5.39 -4.50
N PHE A 31 -26.39 5.96 -4.82
CA PHE A 31 -26.71 7.33 -4.39
C PHE A 31 -26.92 7.35 -2.88
N GLY A 32 -26.21 8.24 -2.17
CA GLY A 32 -26.17 8.29 -0.71
C GLY A 32 -25.27 7.23 -0.04
N GLY A 33 -24.55 6.40 -0.82
CA GLY A 33 -23.61 5.40 -0.30
C GLY A 33 -22.29 6.01 0.19
N ASN A 34 -21.51 5.22 0.94
CA ASN A 34 -20.20 5.62 1.47
C ASN A 34 -19.09 4.80 0.80
N PRO A 35 -18.33 5.36 -0.16
CA PRO A 35 -17.29 4.65 -0.87
C PRO A 35 -16.31 3.90 0.04
N VAL A 36 -16.05 2.63 -0.29
CA VAL A 36 -15.05 1.80 0.39
C VAL A 36 -13.66 2.42 0.17
N GLY A 37 -12.91 2.66 1.26
CA GLY A 37 -11.60 3.30 1.21
C GLY A 37 -10.46 2.36 0.78
N ALA A 38 -10.45 1.14 1.31
CA ALA A 38 -9.49 0.08 1.01
C ALA A 38 -10.11 -1.27 1.38
N ILE A 39 -9.63 -2.36 0.77
CA ILE A 39 -10.07 -3.73 1.04
C ILE A 39 -8.92 -4.45 1.73
N ILE A 40 -9.12 -4.85 2.99
CA ILE A 40 -8.12 -5.61 3.75
C ILE A 40 -8.48 -7.08 3.69
N ALA A 41 -7.61 -7.88 3.10
CA ALA A 41 -7.87 -9.29 2.86
C ALA A 41 -6.90 -10.16 3.65
N ASN A 42 -7.47 -11.05 4.46
CA ASN A 42 -6.70 -11.99 5.26
C ASN A 42 -6.30 -13.23 4.44
N TYR A 43 -5.56 -12.99 3.36
CA TYR A 43 -4.98 -14.04 2.51
C TYR A 43 -3.46 -13.96 2.50
N PHE A 44 -2.86 -15.12 2.27
CA PHE A 44 -1.45 -15.28 1.92
C PHE A 44 -1.40 -15.78 0.49
N PHE A 45 -1.14 -14.89 -0.47
CA PHE A 45 -1.03 -15.27 -1.87
C PHE A 45 0.29 -15.99 -2.14
N SER A 46 0.27 -16.87 -3.13
CA SER A 46 1.39 -17.57 -3.73
C SER A 46 1.57 -17.15 -5.20
N PRO A 47 2.63 -17.59 -5.90
CA PRO A 47 2.81 -17.31 -7.32
C PRO A 47 1.99 -18.29 -8.20
N SER A 48 1.14 -19.12 -7.59
CA SER A 48 0.33 -20.11 -8.30
C SER A 48 -0.65 -19.45 -9.27
N ALA A 49 -1.00 -20.17 -10.35
CA ALA A 49 -1.93 -19.67 -11.35
C ALA A 49 -3.30 -19.24 -10.79
N PRO A 50 -3.94 -19.99 -9.85
CA PRO A 50 -5.21 -19.57 -9.25
C PRO A 50 -5.09 -18.29 -8.42
N ASP A 51 -4.00 -18.14 -7.65
CA ASP A 51 -3.76 -16.94 -6.85
C ASP A 51 -3.50 -15.71 -7.72
N VAL A 52 -2.69 -15.84 -8.76
CA VAL A 52 -2.47 -14.74 -9.72
C VAL A 52 -3.75 -14.35 -10.44
N LYS A 53 -4.59 -15.32 -10.81
CA LYS A 53 -5.90 -15.05 -11.42
C LYS A 53 -6.84 -14.33 -10.45
N THR A 54 -6.84 -14.74 -9.17
CA THR A 54 -7.58 -14.05 -8.11
C THR A 54 -7.08 -12.62 -7.94
N MET A 55 -5.76 -12.41 -7.88
CA MET A 55 -5.12 -11.10 -7.79
C MET A 55 -5.53 -10.19 -8.96
N GLN A 56 -5.58 -10.71 -10.19
CA GLN A 56 -6.08 -9.98 -11.36
C GLN A 56 -7.52 -9.50 -11.18
N TYR A 57 -8.45 -10.40 -10.80
CA TYR A 57 -9.85 -10.03 -10.62
C TYR A 57 -10.07 -9.01 -9.50
N VAL A 58 -9.44 -9.21 -8.35
CA VAL A 58 -9.59 -8.25 -7.23
C VAL A 58 -8.95 -6.91 -7.55
N SER A 59 -7.85 -6.88 -8.31
CA SER A 59 -7.25 -5.64 -8.83
C SER A 59 -8.20 -4.88 -9.73
N SER A 60 -8.90 -5.56 -10.64
CA SER A 60 -9.88 -4.89 -11.51
C SER A 60 -11.07 -4.32 -10.72
N VAL A 61 -11.61 -5.07 -9.74
CA VAL A 61 -12.66 -4.53 -8.84
C VAL A 61 -12.15 -3.34 -8.04
N ALA A 62 -10.94 -3.45 -7.46
CA ALA A 62 -10.29 -2.39 -6.70
C ALA A 62 -10.05 -1.13 -7.53
N CYS A 63 -9.65 -1.30 -8.80
CA CYS A 63 -9.46 -0.22 -9.77
C CYS A 63 -10.78 0.51 -10.06
N MET A 64 -11.85 -0.23 -10.33
CA MET A 64 -13.18 0.34 -10.60
C MET A 64 -13.75 1.08 -9.37
N ALA A 65 -13.51 0.58 -8.17
CA ALA A 65 -14.01 1.19 -6.92
C ALA A 65 -13.08 2.28 -6.35
N HIS A 66 -11.91 2.49 -6.95
CA HIS A 66 -10.85 3.34 -6.40
C HIS A 66 -10.50 2.97 -4.94
N ALA A 67 -10.37 1.67 -4.65
CA ALA A 67 -10.16 1.14 -3.31
C ALA A 67 -9.11 0.02 -3.35
N PRO A 68 -7.86 0.26 -2.94
CA PRO A 68 -6.80 -0.72 -3.11
C PRO A 68 -7.06 -1.97 -2.28
N PHE A 69 -6.71 -3.12 -2.86
CA PHE A 69 -6.76 -4.42 -2.22
C PHE A 69 -5.41 -4.73 -1.57
N ILE A 70 -5.42 -4.97 -0.26
CA ILE A 70 -4.22 -5.14 0.55
C ILE A 70 -4.28 -6.52 1.19
N ALA A 71 -3.29 -7.35 0.88
CA ALA A 71 -3.15 -8.71 1.41
C ALA A 71 -1.68 -8.98 1.75
N ALA A 72 -1.36 -10.21 2.16
CA ALA A 72 0.02 -10.64 2.36
C ALA A 72 0.46 -11.63 1.28
N ALA A 73 1.77 -11.70 1.03
CA ALA A 73 2.37 -12.81 0.31
C ALA A 73 2.80 -13.89 1.33
N GLY A 74 2.65 -15.16 0.97
CA GLY A 74 3.15 -16.29 1.76
C GLY A 74 4.64 -16.56 1.51
N ALA A 75 5.26 -17.37 2.37
CA ALA A 75 6.67 -17.77 2.19
C ALA A 75 6.89 -18.51 0.86
N ASN A 76 5.90 -19.30 0.45
CA ASN A 76 5.88 -20.00 -0.83
C ASN A 76 5.92 -19.07 -2.06
N PHE A 77 5.58 -17.78 -1.90
CA PHE A 77 5.76 -16.77 -2.95
C PHE A 77 7.23 -16.61 -3.34
N PHE A 78 8.14 -16.81 -2.38
CA PHE A 78 9.57 -16.71 -2.56
C PHE A 78 10.23 -18.09 -2.74
N GLY A 79 9.43 -19.14 -2.98
CA GLY A 79 9.91 -20.52 -3.03
C GLY A 79 10.42 -21.05 -1.69
N LEU A 80 10.01 -20.46 -0.57
CA LEU A 80 10.41 -20.84 0.78
C LEU A 80 9.29 -21.61 1.49
N GLU A 81 9.64 -22.53 2.37
CA GLU A 81 8.69 -23.16 3.30
C GLU A 81 8.33 -22.21 4.45
N GLN A 82 9.29 -21.41 4.91
CA GLN A 82 9.15 -20.45 6.00
C GLN A 82 9.88 -19.14 5.65
N PHE A 83 9.37 -18.01 6.12
CA PHE A 83 10.00 -16.71 5.87
C PHE A 83 11.37 -16.56 6.52
N THR A 84 11.72 -17.41 7.49
CA THR A 84 13.06 -17.44 8.12
C THR A 84 14.19 -17.59 7.11
N GLY A 85 13.96 -18.20 5.94
CA GLY A 85 14.92 -18.32 4.85
C GLY A 85 15.02 -17.10 3.92
N LEU A 86 14.23 -16.05 4.13
CA LEU A 86 14.26 -14.84 3.29
C LEU A 86 15.64 -14.16 3.21
N PRO A 87 16.44 -14.07 4.30
CA PRO A 87 17.78 -13.50 4.23
C PRO A 87 18.73 -14.29 3.33
N ASP A 88 18.52 -15.61 3.22
CA ASP A 88 19.39 -16.53 2.48
C ASP A 88 19.13 -16.54 0.97
N LEU A 89 17.99 -15.99 0.54
CA LEU A 89 17.74 -15.77 -0.88
C LEU A 89 18.79 -14.81 -1.44
N LYS A 90 19.27 -15.09 -2.65
CA LYS A 90 20.23 -14.22 -3.32
C LYS A 90 19.50 -13.00 -3.90
N ASP A 91 19.80 -12.63 -5.13
CA ASP A 91 19.11 -11.52 -5.79
C ASP A 91 17.63 -11.86 -5.99
N LEU A 92 16.74 -10.99 -5.48
CA LEU A 92 15.29 -11.17 -5.63
C LEU A 92 14.83 -10.89 -7.07
N SER A 93 15.49 -9.99 -7.80
CA SER A 93 15.18 -9.71 -9.19
C SER A 93 15.37 -10.97 -10.02
N ASP A 94 16.54 -11.60 -9.92
CA ASP A 94 16.85 -12.84 -10.63
C ASP A 94 15.89 -13.98 -10.24
N HIS A 95 15.51 -14.05 -8.96
CA HIS A 95 14.55 -15.05 -8.48
C HIS A 95 13.19 -14.91 -9.19
N PHE A 96 12.66 -13.69 -9.31
CA PHE A 96 11.36 -13.44 -9.93
C PHE A 96 11.37 -13.43 -11.46
N GLU A 97 12.54 -13.54 -12.10
CA GLU A 97 12.67 -13.79 -13.54
C GLU A 97 12.46 -15.27 -13.91
N GLY A 98 12.45 -16.17 -12.92
CA GLY A 98 12.20 -17.59 -13.14
C GLY A 98 10.85 -17.89 -13.82
N PRO A 99 10.76 -18.96 -14.64
CA PRO A 99 9.57 -19.25 -15.46
C PRO A 99 8.31 -19.53 -14.63
N GLN A 100 8.45 -20.01 -13.38
CA GLN A 100 7.32 -20.17 -12.45
C GLN A 100 6.58 -18.86 -12.15
N PHE A 101 7.24 -17.70 -12.32
CA PHE A 101 6.69 -16.37 -12.06
C PHE A 101 6.15 -15.69 -13.33
N ALA A 102 6.09 -16.38 -14.47
CA ALA A 102 5.67 -15.76 -15.74
C ALA A 102 4.29 -15.07 -15.65
N LYS A 103 3.32 -15.71 -14.98
CA LYS A 103 1.98 -15.11 -14.76
C LYS A 103 2.04 -13.90 -13.83
N TRP A 104 2.84 -13.99 -12.76
CA TRP A 104 3.06 -12.90 -11.82
C TRP A 104 3.68 -11.68 -12.52
N GLN A 105 4.75 -11.87 -13.28
CA GLN A 105 5.41 -10.80 -14.04
C GLN A 105 4.48 -10.16 -15.06
N SER A 106 3.67 -10.97 -15.78
CA SER A 106 2.66 -10.44 -16.70
C SER A 106 1.61 -9.60 -15.97
N PHE A 107 1.14 -10.04 -14.80
CA PHE A 107 0.20 -9.28 -13.98
C PHE A 107 0.79 -7.94 -13.50
N ARG A 108 2.05 -7.90 -13.05
CA ARG A 108 2.71 -6.65 -12.61
C ARG A 108 2.80 -5.58 -13.71
N GLN A 109 2.70 -5.95 -14.99
CA GLN A 109 2.71 -5.01 -16.12
C GLN A 109 1.32 -4.43 -16.44
N GLN A 110 0.25 -4.98 -15.86
CA GLN A 110 -1.11 -4.49 -16.05
C GLN A 110 -1.34 -3.15 -15.35
N GLU A 111 -2.27 -2.36 -15.87
CA GLU A 111 -2.61 -1.06 -15.30
C GLU A 111 -3.37 -1.18 -13.97
N ASP A 112 -4.20 -2.21 -13.82
CA ASP A 112 -4.99 -2.45 -12.60
C ASP A 112 -4.12 -2.94 -11.42
N ALA A 113 -2.90 -3.39 -11.70
CA ALA A 113 -1.93 -3.85 -10.70
C ALA A 113 -1.60 -2.77 -9.66
N ARG A 114 -1.73 -1.48 -10.00
CA ARG A 114 -1.51 -0.36 -9.07
C ARG A 114 -2.44 -0.36 -7.85
N TYR A 115 -3.56 -1.10 -7.93
CA TYR A 115 -4.54 -1.23 -6.87
C TYR A 115 -4.34 -2.48 -6.01
N LEU A 116 -3.30 -3.29 -6.23
CA LEU A 116 -2.95 -4.40 -5.34
C LEU A 116 -1.65 -4.09 -4.60
N ALA A 117 -1.65 -4.37 -3.30
CA ALA A 117 -0.46 -4.32 -2.45
C ALA A 117 -0.32 -5.62 -1.65
N LEU A 118 0.90 -6.17 -1.62
CA LEU A 118 1.24 -7.37 -0.88
C LEU A 118 2.23 -7.04 0.24
N THR A 119 1.86 -7.30 1.48
CA THR A 119 2.71 -7.08 2.66
C THR A 119 3.51 -8.32 3.05
N VAL A 120 4.71 -8.13 3.58
CA VAL A 120 5.62 -9.18 4.09
C VAL A 120 6.47 -8.64 5.25
N PRO A 121 7.13 -9.47 6.07
CA PRO A 121 6.72 -10.83 6.49
C PRO A 121 5.55 -10.74 7.49
N ARG A 122 5.14 -11.85 8.13
CA ARG A 122 4.15 -11.87 9.22
C ARG A 122 4.70 -11.22 10.50
N PHE A 123 3.82 -10.92 11.44
CA PHE A 123 4.16 -10.38 12.77
C PHE A 123 3.46 -11.15 13.90
N LEU A 124 3.98 -11.10 15.12
CA LEU A 124 3.45 -11.83 16.26
C LEU A 124 2.19 -11.15 16.82
N LEU A 125 1.11 -11.91 17.01
CA LEU A 125 -0.14 -11.39 17.60
C LEU A 125 -0.22 -11.59 19.11
N ARG A 126 0.45 -12.63 19.62
CA ARG A 126 0.32 -13.06 21.01
C ARG A 126 1.63 -13.66 21.49
N SER A 127 2.10 -13.20 22.65
CA SER A 127 3.20 -13.86 23.36
C SER A 127 2.72 -15.22 23.91
N PRO A 128 3.58 -16.26 23.87
CA PRO A 128 3.25 -17.56 24.45
C PRO A 128 2.76 -17.44 25.90
N TYR A 129 1.89 -18.34 26.33
CA TYR A 129 1.46 -18.37 27.72
C TYR A 129 2.59 -18.81 28.64
N GLU A 130 2.86 -18.02 29.65
CA GLU A 130 3.86 -18.30 30.68
C GLU A 130 3.33 -17.82 32.04
N PRO A 131 3.50 -18.58 33.14
CA PRO A 131 2.90 -18.23 34.44
C PRO A 131 3.28 -16.85 35.00
N GLU A 132 4.38 -16.26 34.55
CA GLU A 132 4.86 -14.95 35.02
C GLU A 132 4.47 -13.82 34.05
N GLU A 133 4.75 -13.98 32.75
CA GLU A 133 4.56 -12.94 31.72
C GLU A 133 3.14 -12.92 31.13
N ASN A 134 2.49 -14.09 30.97
CA ASN A 134 1.15 -14.21 30.39
C ASN A 134 0.35 -15.33 31.09
N PRO A 135 -0.07 -15.10 32.36
CA PRO A 135 -0.69 -16.13 33.19
C PRO A 135 -2.13 -16.45 32.79
N VAL A 136 -2.54 -17.69 33.06
CA VAL A 136 -3.96 -18.12 33.03
C VAL A 136 -4.46 -18.40 34.45
N LYS A 137 -5.79 -18.29 34.67
CA LYS A 137 -6.35 -18.22 36.03
C LYS A 137 -6.31 -19.54 36.82
N THR A 138 -6.59 -20.67 36.19
CA THR A 138 -6.91 -21.92 36.90
C THR A 138 -5.71 -22.84 37.12
N PHE A 139 -4.76 -22.85 36.19
CA PHE A 139 -3.59 -23.73 36.24
C PHE A 139 -2.37 -22.99 35.70
N ALA A 140 -1.18 -23.38 36.13
CA ALA A 140 0.07 -22.82 35.61
C ALA A 140 0.35 -23.40 34.21
N TYR A 141 -0.24 -22.81 33.17
CA TYR A 141 0.04 -23.19 31.79
C TYR A 141 1.36 -22.59 31.32
N LYS A 142 2.23 -23.45 30.79
CA LYS A 142 3.46 -23.04 30.11
C LYS A 142 3.44 -23.57 28.68
N GLU A 143 3.24 -22.68 27.72
CA GLU A 143 3.16 -23.01 26.31
C GLU A 143 4.57 -23.33 25.78
N ASN A 144 4.74 -24.50 25.15
CA ASN A 144 6.03 -24.91 24.59
C ASN A 144 6.09 -24.62 23.08
N VAL A 145 6.87 -23.59 22.72
CA VAL A 145 7.09 -23.14 21.32
C VAL A 145 8.47 -23.52 20.76
N ALA A 146 9.28 -24.32 21.48
CA ALA A 146 10.68 -24.57 21.13
C ALA A 146 10.86 -25.36 19.82
N ASN A 147 9.90 -26.21 19.46
CA ASN A 147 10.06 -27.17 18.36
C ASN A 147 9.81 -26.58 16.97
N SER A 148 8.99 -25.54 16.86
CA SER A 148 8.64 -24.96 15.56
C SER A 148 8.27 -23.50 15.69
N HIS A 149 8.83 -22.67 14.81
CA HIS A 149 8.48 -21.27 14.67
C HIS A 149 7.00 -21.07 14.33
N GLU A 150 6.37 -22.03 13.65
CA GLU A 150 4.95 -21.98 13.28
C GLU A 150 4.00 -22.21 14.46
N HIS A 151 4.49 -22.60 15.65
CA HIS A 151 3.66 -22.67 16.86
C HIS A 151 3.34 -21.28 17.44
N TYR A 152 4.10 -20.25 17.07
CA TYR A 152 3.74 -18.88 17.41
C TYR A 152 2.49 -18.45 16.65
N LEU A 153 1.67 -17.61 17.28
CA LEU A 153 0.48 -17.06 16.65
C LEU A 153 0.85 -15.90 15.71
N TRP A 154 1.27 -16.26 14.50
CA TRP A 154 1.57 -15.30 13.43
C TRP A 154 0.31 -14.66 12.87
N GLY A 155 0.36 -13.34 12.75
CA GLY A 155 -0.68 -12.50 12.17
C GLY A 155 -0.37 -12.07 10.74
N ASN A 156 -1.43 -11.75 10.01
CA ASN A 156 -1.32 -11.20 8.67
C ASN A 156 -1.00 -9.70 8.72
N THR A 157 0.16 -9.33 8.17
CA THR A 157 0.70 -7.96 8.17
C THR A 157 -0.16 -6.94 7.42
N ALA A 158 -1.10 -7.39 6.57
CA ALA A 158 -2.10 -6.52 5.97
C ALA A 158 -2.91 -5.75 7.04
N TYR A 159 -3.17 -6.36 8.20
CA TYR A 159 -3.84 -5.67 9.31
C TYR A 159 -2.97 -4.59 9.94
N ALA A 160 -1.68 -4.88 10.19
CA ALA A 160 -0.75 -3.88 10.71
C ALA A 160 -0.65 -2.68 9.76
N PHE A 161 -0.58 -2.93 8.45
CA PHE A 161 -0.57 -1.86 7.44
C PHE A 161 -1.90 -1.08 7.41
N ALA A 162 -3.05 -1.75 7.55
CA ALA A 162 -4.36 -1.11 7.62
C ALA A 162 -4.50 -0.15 8.81
N THR A 163 -3.86 -0.45 9.95
CA THR A 163 -3.83 0.48 11.09
C THR A 163 -3.15 1.80 10.70
N LYS A 164 -2.09 1.77 9.87
CA LYS A 164 -1.39 2.98 9.42
C LYS A 164 -2.25 3.85 8.50
N LEU A 165 -3.03 3.21 7.61
CA LEU A 165 -4.02 3.92 6.79
C LEU A 165 -5.04 4.64 7.67
N THR A 166 -5.53 3.94 8.70
CA THR A 166 -6.54 4.45 9.64
C THR A 166 -5.99 5.57 10.50
N ASP A 167 -4.76 5.45 11.03
CA ASP A 167 -4.09 6.46 11.85
C ASP A 167 -3.87 7.76 11.05
N SER A 168 -3.40 7.63 9.80
CA SER A 168 -3.22 8.78 8.91
C SER A 168 -4.56 9.47 8.65
N PHE A 169 -5.62 8.71 8.37
CA PHE A 169 -6.95 9.27 8.13
C PHE A 169 -7.55 9.91 9.40
N ALA A 170 -7.36 9.30 10.56
CA ALA A 170 -7.84 9.82 11.83
C ALA A 170 -7.21 11.17 12.17
N LYS A 171 -5.91 11.35 11.86
CA LYS A 171 -5.18 12.60 12.10
C LYS A 171 -5.43 13.66 11.03
N PHE A 172 -5.47 13.28 9.75
CA PHE A 172 -5.40 14.24 8.64
C PHE A 172 -6.56 14.18 7.64
N ARG A 173 -7.45 13.18 7.74
CA ARG A 173 -8.49 12.84 6.75
C ARG A 173 -7.95 12.42 5.37
N TRP A 174 -6.65 12.11 5.33
CA TRP A 174 -5.91 11.63 4.16
C TRP A 174 -4.98 10.49 4.57
N CYS A 175 -4.66 9.59 3.64
CA CYS A 175 -3.81 8.42 3.90
C CYS A 175 -2.40 8.42 3.25
N PRO A 176 -1.67 9.55 3.10
CA PRO A 176 -0.30 9.52 2.57
C PRO A 176 0.77 9.26 3.64
N ASN A 177 0.40 9.33 4.93
CA ASN A 177 1.32 9.23 6.07
C ASN A 177 1.36 7.79 6.62
N ILE A 178 1.77 6.86 5.77
CA ILE A 178 1.78 5.41 6.03
C ILE A 178 3.15 4.76 5.83
N ILE A 179 4.16 5.58 5.55
CA ILE A 179 5.55 5.18 5.36
C ILE A 179 6.46 6.03 6.24
N GLY A 180 7.62 5.49 6.58
CA GLY A 180 8.67 6.08 7.39
C GLY A 180 8.42 5.95 8.90
N PRO A 181 9.45 5.67 9.71
CA PRO A 181 9.31 5.45 11.15
C PRO A 181 8.68 6.63 11.90
N LEU A 182 9.01 7.87 11.53
CA LEU A 182 8.51 9.08 12.18
C LEU A 182 7.29 9.70 11.47
N SER A 183 7.03 9.29 10.23
CA SER A 183 6.00 9.90 9.36
C SER A 183 4.70 9.09 9.27
N GLY A 184 4.50 8.14 10.20
CA GLY A 184 3.26 7.38 10.35
C GLY A 184 3.31 5.93 9.85
N GLY A 185 4.47 5.44 9.42
CA GLY A 185 4.67 4.04 9.03
C GLY A 185 5.08 3.10 10.18
N ALA A 186 5.27 3.62 11.40
CA ALA A 186 5.66 2.82 12.56
C ALA A 186 4.50 1.99 13.13
N VAL A 187 4.78 0.71 13.37
CA VAL A 187 3.96 -0.24 14.11
C VAL A 187 4.61 -0.40 15.47
N GLU A 188 3.92 0.08 16.51
CA GLU A 188 4.41 0.15 17.88
C GLU A 188 3.77 -0.98 18.72
N ASP A 189 4.35 -1.26 19.89
CA ASP A 189 3.80 -2.20 20.88
C ASP A 189 3.66 -3.64 20.34
N LEU A 190 4.69 -4.14 19.65
CA LEU A 190 4.71 -5.51 19.17
C LEU A 190 5.02 -6.50 20.32
N PRO A 191 4.33 -7.65 20.40
CA PRO A 191 4.58 -8.65 21.43
C PRO A 191 6.02 -9.15 21.42
N LEU A 192 6.66 -9.12 22.58
CA LEU A 192 7.99 -9.68 22.80
C LEU A 192 7.88 -11.00 23.57
N HIS A 193 8.75 -11.95 23.23
CA HIS A 193 8.90 -13.19 23.99
C HIS A 193 10.39 -13.43 24.26
N ARG A 194 10.77 -13.44 25.53
CA ARG A 194 12.14 -13.69 25.96
C ARG A 194 12.28 -15.17 26.28
N PHE A 195 13.33 -15.80 25.80
CA PHE A 195 13.62 -17.20 26.07
C PHE A 195 15.11 -17.42 26.31
N HIS A 196 15.44 -18.46 27.07
CA HIS A 196 16.82 -18.84 27.29
C HIS A 196 17.35 -19.66 26.11
N SER A 197 18.45 -19.20 25.51
CA SER A 197 19.15 -19.85 24.40
C SER A 197 20.63 -19.88 24.71
N MET A 198 21.27 -21.06 24.65
CA MET A 198 22.73 -21.23 24.80
C MET A 198 23.36 -20.50 26.02
N GLY A 199 22.61 -20.33 27.11
CA GLY A 199 23.08 -19.66 28.33
C GLY A 199 22.79 -18.15 28.41
N GLU A 200 22.26 -17.54 27.36
CA GLU A 200 21.86 -16.14 27.30
C GLU A 200 20.33 -15.99 27.22
N ILE A 201 19.82 -14.81 27.60
CA ILE A 201 18.42 -14.44 27.40
C ILE A 201 18.33 -13.78 26.03
N GLU A 202 17.69 -14.45 25.09
CA GLU A 202 17.39 -13.91 23.76
C GLU A 202 15.93 -13.47 23.69
N THR A 203 15.65 -12.47 22.86
CA THR A 203 14.28 -12.05 22.58
C THR A 203 13.90 -12.52 21.19
N LYS A 204 12.81 -13.28 21.10
CA LYS A 204 12.21 -13.66 19.82
C LYS A 204 11.76 -12.38 19.11
N ILE A 205 12.17 -12.29 17.86
CA ILE A 205 11.87 -11.16 16.99
C ILE A 205 10.37 -11.16 16.70
N PRO A 206 9.66 -10.02 16.85
CA PRO A 206 8.22 -9.94 16.60
C PRO A 206 7.82 -10.09 15.14
N THR A 207 8.76 -9.91 14.20
CA THR A 207 8.64 -10.32 12.81
C THR A 207 9.39 -11.62 12.60
N GLU A 208 9.02 -12.39 11.58
CA GLU A 208 9.66 -13.68 11.30
C GLU A 208 11.16 -13.56 10.99
N VAL A 209 11.55 -12.42 10.43
CA VAL A 209 12.93 -12.10 10.04
C VAL A 209 13.29 -10.64 10.29
N LEU A 210 14.58 -10.38 10.47
CA LEU A 210 15.16 -9.04 10.39
C LEU A 210 15.46 -8.72 8.92
N VAL A 211 14.56 -7.98 8.29
CA VAL A 211 14.77 -7.46 6.94
C VAL A 211 15.81 -6.35 7.01
N SER A 212 16.93 -6.50 6.29
CA SER A 212 17.94 -5.46 6.16
C SER A 212 17.49 -4.35 5.19
N ASP A 213 18.08 -3.17 5.28
CA ASP A 213 17.73 -2.03 4.42
C ASP A 213 17.86 -2.38 2.92
N ARG A 214 18.92 -3.10 2.54
CA ARG A 214 19.09 -3.59 1.17
C ARG A 214 17.94 -4.52 0.75
N ARG A 215 17.54 -5.43 1.64
CA ARG A 215 16.46 -6.38 1.35
C ARG A 215 15.10 -5.70 1.28
N GLU A 216 14.86 -4.70 2.12
CA GLU A 216 13.66 -3.85 2.05
C GLU A 216 13.57 -3.15 0.70
N TYR A 217 14.68 -2.58 0.23
CA TYR A 217 14.75 -1.94 -1.08
C TYR A 217 14.48 -2.92 -2.23
N GLU A 218 15.11 -4.10 -2.22
CA GLU A 218 14.87 -5.14 -3.24
C GLU A 218 13.40 -5.60 -3.24
N LEU A 219 12.80 -5.80 -2.06
CA LEU A 219 11.37 -6.12 -1.93
C LEU A 219 10.47 -4.99 -2.47
N ALA A 220 10.83 -3.73 -2.22
CA ALA A 220 10.08 -2.57 -2.68
C ALA A 220 10.10 -2.43 -4.21
N GLU A 221 11.24 -2.70 -4.84
CA GLU A 221 11.37 -2.73 -6.31
C GLU A 221 10.61 -3.91 -6.92
N GLU A 222 10.51 -5.02 -6.20
CA GLU A 222 9.68 -6.18 -6.57
C GLU A 222 8.19 -6.04 -6.21
N GLY A 223 7.78 -4.89 -5.66
CA GLY A 223 6.39 -4.54 -5.43
C GLY A 223 5.79 -5.11 -4.14
N PHE A 224 6.62 -5.40 -3.14
CA PHE A 224 6.21 -5.81 -1.80
C PHE A 224 6.35 -4.69 -0.78
N ILE A 225 5.45 -4.68 0.19
CA ILE A 225 5.48 -3.77 1.33
C ILE A 225 6.09 -4.51 2.52
N ALA A 226 7.35 -4.24 2.82
CA ALA A 226 8.07 -4.92 3.88
C ALA A 226 7.92 -4.22 5.24
N LEU A 227 7.52 -4.98 6.26
CA LEU A 227 7.55 -4.58 7.66
C LEU A 227 8.95 -4.88 8.22
N THR A 228 9.73 -3.85 8.48
CA THR A 228 11.08 -3.98 9.01
C THR A 228 11.07 -3.80 10.53
N MET A 229 11.65 -4.76 11.24
CA MET A 229 11.72 -4.69 12.70
C MET A 229 12.88 -3.79 13.14
N ARG A 230 12.62 -2.88 14.09
CA ARG A 230 13.69 -2.13 14.76
C ARG A 230 14.41 -3.08 15.72
N LYS A 231 15.68 -3.37 15.42
CA LYS A 231 16.49 -4.30 16.20
C LYS A 231 16.59 -3.88 17.66
N GLY A 232 16.25 -4.80 18.56
CA GLY A 232 16.35 -4.59 20.01
C GLY A 232 15.21 -3.79 20.64
N SER A 233 14.13 -3.52 19.91
CA SER A 233 12.91 -2.92 20.47
C SER A 233 11.68 -3.75 20.11
N ASP A 234 10.50 -3.23 20.44
CA ASP A 234 9.14 -3.71 20.19
C ASP A 234 8.44 -2.93 19.05
N ASN A 235 9.23 -2.30 18.19
CA ASN A 235 8.75 -1.39 17.15
C ASN A 235 9.18 -1.89 15.78
N ALA A 236 8.32 -1.76 14.79
CA ALA A 236 8.62 -2.01 13.39
C ALA A 236 8.19 -0.82 12.52
N ALA A 237 8.62 -0.77 11.27
CA ALA A 237 8.22 0.30 10.36
C ALA A 237 8.04 -0.19 8.92
N PHE A 238 7.12 0.44 8.21
CA PHE A 238 7.07 0.40 6.75
C PHE A 238 7.89 1.57 6.21
N PHE A 239 8.97 1.31 5.48
CA PHE A 239 9.79 2.37 4.87
C PHE A 239 9.23 2.83 3.52
N SER A 240 8.68 1.88 2.76
CA SER A 240 8.03 2.11 1.48
C SER A 240 6.67 1.41 1.43
N ALA A 241 5.84 1.81 0.46
CA ALA A 241 4.53 1.20 0.22
C ALA A 241 4.26 1.19 -1.29
N SER A 242 5.02 0.37 -2.01
CA SER A 242 4.82 0.12 -3.44
C SER A 242 3.62 -0.80 -3.65
N SER A 243 2.83 -0.53 -4.68
CA SER A 243 1.93 -1.53 -5.25
C SER A 243 2.74 -2.61 -5.99
N VAL A 244 2.07 -3.68 -6.41
CA VAL A 244 2.71 -4.74 -7.18
C VAL A 244 3.09 -4.29 -8.60
N GLN A 245 2.56 -3.16 -9.09
CA GLN A 245 2.82 -2.67 -10.44
C GLN A 245 4.31 -2.37 -10.67
N LYS A 246 4.86 -2.96 -11.74
CA LYS A 246 6.26 -2.73 -12.13
C LYS A 246 6.41 -1.38 -12.82
N PRO A 247 7.33 -0.49 -12.38
CA PRO A 247 7.66 0.73 -13.10
C PRO A 247 8.08 0.45 -14.55
N LYS A 248 7.60 1.27 -15.50
CA LYS A 248 7.94 1.17 -16.92
C LYS A 248 9.11 2.10 -17.25
N PHE A 249 10.03 1.63 -18.10
CA PHE A 249 11.09 2.43 -18.70
C PHE A 249 10.58 3.09 -19.99
N PHE A 250 10.82 4.38 -20.14
CA PHE A 250 10.37 5.18 -21.30
C PHE A 250 11.54 5.75 -22.12
N GLY A 251 12.79 5.44 -21.75
CA GLY A 251 13.98 5.87 -22.48
C GLY A 251 14.70 7.03 -21.81
N ASN A 252 15.97 7.23 -22.18
CA ASN A 252 16.88 8.16 -21.49
C ASN A 252 16.73 9.65 -21.88
N HIS A 253 15.77 9.99 -22.75
CA HIS A 253 15.51 11.37 -23.17
C HIS A 253 14.67 12.11 -22.11
N LEU A 254 14.63 13.45 -22.18
CA LEU A 254 14.01 14.29 -21.15
C LEU A 254 12.53 13.92 -20.90
N ASP A 255 11.74 13.78 -21.96
CA ASP A 255 10.32 13.42 -21.85
C ASP A 255 10.12 12.01 -21.31
N GLY A 256 11.01 11.07 -21.67
CA GLY A 256 11.03 9.71 -21.14
C GLY A 256 11.23 9.70 -19.62
N LYS A 257 12.20 10.47 -19.11
CA LYS A 257 12.43 10.59 -17.66
C LYS A 257 11.23 11.22 -16.91
N ILE A 258 10.53 12.17 -17.52
CA ILE A 258 9.32 12.77 -16.94
C ILE A 258 8.20 11.72 -16.91
N ALA A 259 8.02 10.95 -17.99
CA ALA A 259 7.03 9.87 -18.05
C ALA A 259 7.33 8.77 -17.02
N GLU A 260 8.59 8.38 -16.85
CA GLU A 260 9.04 7.44 -15.81
C GLU A 260 8.70 7.92 -14.41
N LEU A 261 9.01 9.18 -14.09
CA LEU A 261 8.69 9.78 -12.81
C LEU A 261 7.18 9.76 -12.55
N ASN A 262 6.37 10.17 -13.53
CA ASN A 262 4.92 10.17 -13.43
C ASN A 262 4.35 8.77 -13.23
N TYR A 263 4.89 7.79 -13.97
CA TYR A 263 4.48 6.41 -13.86
C TYR A 263 4.84 5.82 -12.48
N ARG A 264 6.04 6.11 -11.97
CA ARG A 264 6.49 5.66 -10.64
C ARG A 264 5.67 6.26 -9.50
N LEU A 265 5.16 7.49 -9.64
CA LEU A 265 4.20 8.03 -8.66
C LEU A 265 2.90 7.22 -8.62
N GLY A 266 2.44 6.71 -9.76
CA GLY A 266 1.26 5.84 -9.86
C GLY A 266 1.45 4.45 -9.28
N THR A 267 2.69 3.93 -9.24
CA THR A 267 2.97 2.62 -8.62
C THR A 267 3.03 2.69 -7.09
N GLN A 268 3.04 3.87 -6.49
CA GLN A 268 3.19 4.05 -5.04
C GLN A 268 1.87 4.34 -4.34
N LEU A 269 1.55 3.50 -3.36
CA LEU A 269 0.26 3.52 -2.66
C LEU A 269 -0.04 4.84 -1.92
N PRO A 270 0.92 5.52 -1.26
CA PRO A 270 0.65 6.79 -0.59
C PRO A 270 0.06 7.87 -1.52
N TYR A 271 0.47 7.89 -2.79
CA TYR A 271 -0.06 8.81 -3.80
C TYR A 271 -1.37 8.32 -4.39
N MET A 272 -1.50 7.01 -4.64
CA MET A 272 -2.77 6.41 -5.07
C MET A 272 -3.89 6.67 -4.07
N MET A 273 -3.62 6.62 -2.76
CA MET A 273 -4.63 6.94 -1.74
C MET A 273 -5.14 8.39 -1.81
N ILE A 274 -4.31 9.33 -2.25
CA ILE A 274 -4.74 10.72 -2.51
C ILE A 274 -5.70 10.74 -3.71
N VAL A 275 -5.31 10.10 -4.82
CA VAL A 275 -6.13 10.03 -6.04
C VAL A 275 -7.47 9.36 -5.76
N ASN A 276 -7.46 8.24 -5.05
CA ASN A 276 -8.66 7.48 -4.69
C ASN A 276 -9.65 8.32 -3.91
N ARG A 277 -9.16 9.07 -2.92
CA ARG A 277 -10.03 9.94 -2.13
C ARG A 277 -10.58 11.11 -2.94
N LEU A 278 -9.79 11.67 -3.86
CA LEU A 278 -10.29 12.68 -4.80
C LEU A 278 -11.37 12.12 -5.73
N ALA A 279 -11.20 10.89 -6.23
CA ALA A 279 -12.19 10.20 -7.05
C ALA A 279 -13.50 9.96 -6.27
N HIS A 280 -13.41 9.54 -5.00
CA HIS A 280 -14.57 9.38 -4.11
C HIS A 280 -15.31 10.71 -3.90
N TYR A 281 -14.59 11.79 -3.58
CA TYR A 281 -15.22 13.10 -3.39
C TYR A 281 -15.85 13.61 -4.68
N LEU A 282 -15.15 13.54 -5.81
CA LEU A 282 -15.68 13.99 -7.10
C LEU A 282 -16.94 13.22 -7.48
N LYS A 283 -16.95 11.90 -7.28
CA LYS A 283 -18.12 11.06 -7.56
C LYS A 283 -19.34 11.51 -6.76
N VAL A 284 -19.18 11.74 -5.46
CA VAL A 284 -20.27 12.18 -4.59
C VAL A 284 -20.70 13.61 -4.91
N LEU A 285 -19.75 14.54 -5.00
CA LEU A 285 -20.03 15.97 -5.21
C LEU A 285 -20.69 16.24 -6.56
N GLN A 286 -20.22 15.62 -7.64
CA GLN A 286 -20.80 15.85 -8.97
C GLN A 286 -22.19 15.23 -9.10
N ARG A 287 -22.47 14.13 -8.39
CA ARG A 287 -23.77 13.47 -8.41
C ARG A 287 -24.88 14.36 -7.85
N GLU A 288 -24.60 15.13 -6.80
CA GLU A 288 -25.52 16.12 -6.24
C GLU A 288 -25.80 17.30 -7.19
N GLN A 289 -24.96 17.50 -8.21
CA GLN A 289 -25.06 18.62 -9.15
C GLN A 289 -25.74 18.24 -10.46
N ILE A 290 -26.10 16.97 -10.66
CA ILE A 290 -26.81 16.50 -11.85
C ILE A 290 -28.18 17.18 -11.92
N GLY A 291 -28.51 17.77 -13.08
CA GLY A 291 -29.75 18.51 -13.29
C GLY A 291 -29.71 19.99 -12.92
N SER A 292 -28.57 20.49 -12.42
CA SER A 292 -28.37 21.92 -12.20
C SER A 292 -28.00 22.66 -13.50
N TRP A 293 -28.34 23.94 -13.58
CA TRP A 293 -27.99 24.82 -14.69
C TRP A 293 -26.51 25.20 -14.59
N LYS A 294 -25.64 24.49 -15.32
CA LYS A 294 -24.21 24.77 -15.35
C LYS A 294 -23.66 24.69 -16.75
N GLU A 295 -22.87 25.68 -17.12
CA GLU A 295 -22.07 25.63 -18.34
C GLU A 295 -20.67 25.08 -18.05
N ARG A 296 -19.91 24.79 -19.12
CA ARG A 296 -18.53 24.31 -19.06
C ARG A 296 -17.65 25.15 -18.12
N ALA A 297 -17.74 26.48 -18.24
CA ALA A 297 -16.94 27.43 -17.46
C ALA A 297 -17.34 27.42 -15.96
N ASP A 298 -18.62 27.23 -15.65
CA ASP A 298 -19.10 27.14 -14.28
C ASP A 298 -18.55 25.90 -13.58
N LEU A 299 -18.58 24.75 -14.27
CA LEU A 299 -18.02 23.49 -13.77
C LEU A 299 -16.52 23.63 -13.51
N GLU A 300 -15.78 24.17 -14.47
CA GLU A 300 -14.34 24.40 -14.35
C GLU A 300 -14.00 25.30 -13.16
N SER A 301 -14.71 26.42 -13.01
CA SER A 301 -14.52 27.37 -11.90
C SER A 301 -14.82 26.75 -10.54
N GLN A 302 -15.94 26.04 -10.41
CA GLN A 302 -16.37 25.42 -9.15
C GLN A 302 -15.44 24.29 -8.72
N LEU A 303 -15.03 23.43 -9.67
CA LEU A 303 -14.10 22.34 -9.40
C LEU A 303 -12.71 22.87 -9.01
N ASN A 304 -12.20 23.89 -9.71
CA ASN A 304 -10.94 24.53 -9.35
C ASN A 304 -11.03 25.24 -7.98
N LYS A 305 -12.17 25.84 -7.62
CA LYS A 305 -12.40 26.41 -6.28
C LYS A 305 -12.40 25.32 -5.20
N TRP A 306 -13.04 24.18 -5.47
CA TRP A 306 -13.10 23.04 -4.55
C TRP A 306 -11.72 22.42 -4.31
N ILE A 307 -10.94 22.13 -5.35
CA ILE A 307 -9.64 21.44 -5.20
C ILE A 307 -8.61 22.30 -4.44
N ARG A 308 -8.70 23.63 -4.55
CA ARG A 308 -7.81 24.59 -3.86
C ARG A 308 -7.77 24.42 -2.34
N GLN A 309 -8.83 23.92 -1.71
CA GLN A 309 -8.84 23.70 -0.25
C GLN A 309 -7.81 22.64 0.20
N TYR A 310 -7.38 21.76 -0.71
CA TYR A 310 -6.42 20.70 -0.47
C TYR A 310 -5.01 21.03 -0.96
N ILE A 311 -4.79 22.26 -1.45
CA ILE A 311 -3.50 22.73 -1.97
C ILE A 311 -2.74 23.53 -0.91
N ALA A 312 -1.46 23.21 -0.73
CA ALA A 312 -0.51 23.98 0.06
C ALA A 312 0.69 24.41 -0.81
N ASP A 313 0.55 25.57 -1.46
CA ASP A 313 1.57 26.15 -2.37
C ASP A 313 2.61 27.03 -1.66
N GLN A 314 2.80 26.81 -0.35
CA GLN A 314 3.89 27.45 0.37
C GLN A 314 5.20 26.74 0.02
N GLU A 315 6.32 27.46 0.08
CA GLU A 315 7.63 26.85 -0.20
C GLU A 315 8.00 25.79 0.84
N ASN A 316 7.71 26.06 2.12
CA ASN A 316 7.99 25.14 3.22
C ASN A 316 6.82 25.03 4.23
N PRO A 317 5.68 24.42 3.84
CA PRO A 317 4.57 24.19 4.76
C PRO A 317 4.99 23.17 5.83
N SER A 318 4.46 23.34 7.05
CA SER A 318 4.68 22.40 8.16
C SER A 318 4.18 21.00 7.80
N ALA A 319 4.71 19.97 8.48
CA ALA A 319 4.31 18.58 8.25
C ALA A 319 2.79 18.36 8.47
N GLU A 320 2.20 19.06 9.44
CA GLU A 320 0.75 19.00 9.67
C GLU A 320 -0.04 19.60 8.50
N VAL A 321 0.39 20.74 7.96
CA VAL A 321 -0.25 21.36 6.80
C VAL A 321 -0.15 20.44 5.58
N ARG A 322 1.03 19.85 5.31
CA ARG A 322 1.21 18.86 4.24
C ARG A 322 0.34 17.62 4.43
N GLY A 323 0.11 17.20 5.68
CA GLY A 323 -0.77 16.08 6.00
C GLY A 323 -2.24 16.37 5.66
N ARG A 324 -2.75 17.55 6.03
CA ARG A 324 -4.14 17.96 5.78
C ARG A 324 -4.39 18.43 4.33
N ARG A 325 -3.35 18.94 3.66
CA ARG A 325 -3.36 19.45 2.29
C ARG A 325 -2.27 18.74 1.49
N PRO A 326 -2.55 17.55 0.95
CA PRO A 326 -1.52 16.70 0.35
C PRO A 326 -1.06 17.16 -1.04
N LEU A 327 -1.75 18.13 -1.65
CA LEU A 327 -1.45 18.62 -2.99
C LEU A 327 -0.57 19.86 -2.94
N ARG A 328 0.47 19.89 -3.77
CA ARG A 328 1.28 21.08 -4.02
C ARG A 328 0.65 21.97 -5.09
N SER A 329 0.13 21.36 -6.15
CA SER A 329 -0.63 22.04 -7.18
C SER A 329 -1.67 21.11 -7.80
N ALA A 330 -2.73 21.68 -8.36
CA ALA A 330 -3.72 20.94 -9.14
C ALA A 330 -4.35 21.86 -10.19
N GLN A 331 -4.77 21.28 -11.30
CA GLN A 331 -5.50 21.96 -12.36
C GLN A 331 -6.61 21.05 -12.85
N ILE A 332 -7.82 21.61 -12.96
CA ILE A 332 -8.97 20.93 -13.55
C ILE A 332 -9.33 21.66 -14.84
N ILE A 333 -9.37 20.91 -15.95
CA ILE A 333 -9.75 21.42 -17.27
C ILE A 333 -11.05 20.70 -17.68
N VAL A 334 -12.04 21.46 -18.15
CA VAL A 334 -13.33 20.94 -18.59
C VAL A 334 -13.51 21.25 -20.06
N SER A 335 -13.74 20.22 -20.88
CA SER A 335 -14.06 20.35 -22.31
C SER A 335 -15.41 19.74 -22.62
N ASP A 336 -16.08 20.25 -23.64
CA ASP A 336 -17.34 19.70 -24.13
C ASP A 336 -17.13 18.34 -24.81
N VAL A 337 -18.15 17.49 -24.76
CA VAL A 337 -18.20 16.25 -25.56
C VAL A 337 -18.94 16.56 -26.86
N GLU A 338 -18.24 16.46 -27.98
CA GLU A 338 -18.82 16.72 -29.30
C GLU A 338 -19.99 15.76 -29.56
N GLY A 339 -21.15 16.31 -29.94
CA GLY A 339 -22.37 15.54 -30.21
C GLY A 339 -23.32 15.36 -29.04
N ASP A 340 -22.88 15.61 -27.80
CA ASP A 340 -23.66 15.36 -26.58
C ASP A 340 -23.78 16.63 -25.70
N PRO A 341 -24.77 17.52 -25.95
CA PRO A 341 -24.98 18.70 -25.13
C PRO A 341 -25.20 18.37 -23.65
N GLY A 342 -24.50 19.06 -22.75
CA GLY A 342 -24.55 18.83 -21.31
C GLY A 342 -23.62 17.74 -20.80
N TRP A 343 -22.89 17.05 -21.69
CA TRP A 343 -21.82 16.13 -21.32
C TRP A 343 -20.46 16.82 -21.40
N TYR A 344 -19.65 16.63 -20.36
CA TYR A 344 -18.34 17.24 -20.22
C TYR A 344 -17.27 16.20 -19.94
N ARG A 345 -16.10 16.40 -20.52
CA ARG A 345 -14.88 15.68 -20.18
C ARG A 345 -14.07 16.53 -19.20
N VAL A 346 -13.81 15.97 -18.01
CA VAL A 346 -13.05 16.63 -16.96
C VAL A 346 -11.69 15.97 -16.82
N SER A 347 -10.62 16.73 -17.01
CA SER A 347 -9.24 16.29 -16.78
C SER A 347 -8.71 16.95 -15.51
N LEU A 348 -8.44 16.13 -14.48
CA LEU A 348 -7.83 16.55 -13.22
C LEU A 348 -6.35 16.18 -13.22
N ASN A 349 -5.48 17.17 -13.26
CA ASN A 349 -4.04 17.01 -13.12
C ASN A 349 -3.64 17.43 -11.71
N ILE A 350 -2.96 16.56 -10.96
CA ILE A 350 -2.52 16.85 -9.60
C ILE A 350 -1.02 16.62 -9.44
N ARG A 351 -0.40 17.41 -8.55
CA ARG A 351 0.97 17.22 -8.10
C ARG A 351 0.99 17.12 -6.58
N PRO A 352 1.27 15.94 -6.00
CA PRO A 352 1.40 15.79 -4.56
C PRO A 352 2.71 16.38 -4.03
N HIS A 353 2.81 16.57 -2.72
CA HIS A 353 4.10 16.77 -2.07
C HIS A 353 4.92 15.48 -2.11
N PHE A 354 6.20 15.56 -2.46
CA PHE A 354 7.08 14.40 -2.49
C PHE A 354 7.50 13.97 -1.09
N LYS A 355 7.52 12.65 -0.88
CA LYS A 355 8.10 11.99 0.29
C LYS A 355 9.60 11.79 0.08
N TYR A 356 10.38 11.90 1.15
CA TYR A 356 11.80 11.54 1.13
C TYR A 356 11.92 10.02 1.18
N MET A 357 12.59 9.42 0.18
CA MET A 357 12.72 7.97 0.03
C MET A 357 14.17 7.50 -0.15
N GLY A 358 15.15 8.42 -0.18
CA GLY A 358 16.56 8.10 -0.37
C GLY A 358 17.37 9.31 -0.83
N ALA A 359 18.68 9.24 -0.61
CA ALA A 359 19.65 10.18 -1.14
C ALA A 359 21.03 9.50 -1.22
N ASP A 360 21.80 9.84 -2.26
CA ASP A 360 23.18 9.42 -2.40
C ASP A 360 24.09 10.43 -1.71
N PHE A 361 24.92 9.96 -0.78
CA PHE A 361 25.88 10.80 -0.05
C PHE A 361 27.30 10.46 -0.49
N THR A 362 27.95 11.37 -1.21
CA THR A 362 29.36 11.25 -1.59
C THR A 362 30.23 11.99 -0.57
N LEU A 363 31.05 11.24 0.17
CA LEU A 363 32.01 11.79 1.13
C LEU A 363 33.36 12.01 0.45
N SER A 364 33.82 13.27 0.38
CA SER A 364 35.14 13.62 -0.10
C SER A 364 35.91 14.41 0.97
N LEU A 365 37.18 14.06 1.16
CA LEU A 365 38.10 14.80 2.03
C LEU A 365 38.76 15.90 1.19
N VAL A 366 38.60 17.16 1.60
CA VAL A 366 39.19 18.31 0.89
C VAL A 366 40.13 19.04 1.86
N GLY A 367 41.39 19.23 1.46
CA GLY A 367 42.44 19.82 2.32
C GLY A 367 42.23 21.31 2.65
N LYS A 368 41.39 22.01 1.88
CA LYS A 368 40.90 23.35 2.18
C LYS A 368 39.52 23.47 1.55
N MET A 369 38.46 23.51 2.38
CA MET A 369 37.14 23.86 1.87
C MET A 369 37.18 25.33 1.44
N GLU A 370 36.81 25.62 0.19
CA GLU A 370 36.52 26.99 -0.21
C GLU A 370 35.38 27.50 0.68
N LYS A 371 35.58 28.67 1.28
CA LYS A 371 34.53 29.34 2.04
C LYS A 371 33.70 30.12 1.03
N GLU A 372 32.41 29.78 0.92
CA GLU A 372 31.42 30.62 0.23
C GLU A 372 31.33 32.02 0.85
#